data_AF-A0AAJ5W000-F1
#
_entry.id   AF-A0AAJ5W000-F1
#
_cell.length_a   1.000
_cell.length_b   1.000
_cell.length_c   1.000
_cell.angle_alpha   90.00
_cell.angle_beta   90.00
_cell.angle_gamma   90.00
#
_symmetry.space_group_name_H-M   'P 1'
#
loop_
_entity.id
_entity.type
_entity.pdbx_description
1 polymer ?
#
loop_
_entity_poly.entity_id
_entity_poly.type
_entity_poly.pdbx_seq_one_letter_code
_entity_poly.pdbx_strand_id
1 'polypeptide(L)'
;MPDDHTHTLRDDAPPIREDVTAEQFAQETTAIAESVTRVIDGKPHAVRAALVCLLAEGHLLIEDVPGVGKTMLARALAATVDATVRRIQFTPDLLPGDVTGVSVYNPVDRVFEFKQGAVFAHIVIADEINRSSPKTQSALLEAMEEHQVTVDGTSRALPDPFLVVATQNPLEMEGTYALPEAQRDRFMMRVSMGYPDAASEALMLRQRDTLNPLDDVRPVLTSARVRQLIAWARNVHVSPAVEEYAVGLARATRSHPDVRLGASPRATLQLVRAAKVWAALDGREFVIPDDVATLLDPVFAHRMIAARGTSATRGHTASDAVSSVLRSIADSVRVPLATR
;
A
#
# COMPACT_ATOMS: atom_id res chain seq x y z
N MET A 1 16.76 41.32 -28.41
CA MET A 1 17.91 40.78 -27.66
C MET A 1 17.38 40.46 -26.28
N PRO A 2 17.14 39.18 -25.95
CA PRO A 2 16.47 38.76 -24.73
C PRO A 2 17.50 38.52 -23.62
N ASP A 3 17.19 38.95 -22.40
CA ASP A 3 17.88 38.46 -21.21
C ASP A 3 17.01 37.41 -20.52
N ASP A 4 17.69 36.30 -20.28
CA ASP A 4 17.24 35.00 -19.81
C ASP A 4 17.22 34.99 -18.28
N HIS A 5 16.05 34.77 -17.69
CA HIS A 5 15.93 34.39 -16.29
C HIS A 5 15.04 33.15 -16.17
N THR A 6 15.54 32.04 -16.72
CA THR A 6 15.16 30.71 -16.27
C THR A 6 15.71 30.44 -14.86
N HIS A 7 14.92 30.76 -13.84
CA HIS A 7 15.17 30.29 -12.48
C HIS A 7 14.89 28.77 -12.44
N THR A 8 15.91 27.98 -12.76
CA THR A 8 15.94 26.55 -12.46
C THR A 8 16.23 26.40 -10.97
N LEU A 9 15.19 26.16 -10.18
CA LEU A 9 15.33 25.59 -8.84
C LEU A 9 15.77 24.14 -9.01
N ARG A 10 17.08 23.93 -9.18
CA ARG A 10 17.71 22.65 -8.93
C ARG A 10 17.79 22.49 -7.42
N ASP A 11 17.09 21.48 -6.94
CA ASP A 11 17.09 20.97 -5.58
C ASP A 11 18.48 20.38 -5.28
N ASP A 12 19.42 21.23 -4.87
CA ASP A 12 20.74 20.82 -4.35
C ASP A 12 20.57 20.32 -2.90
N ALA A 13 19.81 19.23 -2.73
CA ALA A 13 19.87 18.45 -1.51
C ALA A 13 21.23 17.70 -1.49
N PRO A 14 22.02 17.80 -0.40
CA PRO A 14 23.27 17.07 -0.30
C PRO A 14 23.01 15.56 -0.41
N PRO A 15 23.93 14.76 -1.00
CA PRO A 15 23.74 13.32 -1.06
C PRO A 15 23.76 12.78 0.37
N ILE A 16 22.59 12.43 0.90
CA ILE A 16 22.49 11.73 2.18
C ILE A 16 22.95 10.29 1.94
N ARG A 17 24.27 10.11 1.92
CA ARG A 17 24.93 8.81 2.12
C ARG A 17 25.30 8.68 3.58
N GLU A 18 24.29 8.51 4.42
CA GLU A 18 24.48 7.63 5.57
C GLU A 18 24.20 6.24 5.00
N ASP A 19 25.26 5.47 4.75
CA ASP A 19 25.18 4.15 4.12
C ASP A 19 24.40 3.21 5.06
N VAL A 20 23.07 3.22 4.94
CA VAL A 20 22.22 2.19 5.52
C VAL A 20 22.78 0.85 5.04
N THR A 21 23.07 -0.04 5.98
CA THR A 21 23.48 -1.42 5.64
C THR A 21 22.25 -2.32 5.66
N ALA A 22 22.33 -3.51 5.04
CA ALA A 22 21.24 -4.49 5.11
C ALA A 22 20.91 -4.91 6.54
N GLU A 23 21.92 -5.00 7.41
CA GLU A 23 21.74 -5.29 8.82
C GLU A 23 21.00 -4.17 9.55
N GLN A 24 21.41 -2.90 9.35
CA GLN A 24 20.70 -1.75 9.93
C GLN A 24 19.26 -1.65 9.42
N PHE A 25 19.05 -1.86 8.12
CA PHE A 25 17.70 -1.89 7.55
C PHE A 25 16.83 -2.94 8.24
N ALA A 26 17.32 -4.18 8.37
CA ALA A 26 16.58 -5.26 9.01
C ALA A 26 16.32 -4.99 10.50
N GLN A 27 17.30 -4.44 11.23
CA GLN A 27 17.15 -4.07 12.64
C GLN A 27 16.08 -2.98 12.83
N GLU A 28 16.16 -1.89 12.08
CA GLU A 28 15.21 -0.78 12.19
C GLU A 28 13.79 -1.18 11.78
N THR A 29 13.66 -1.98 10.72
CA THR A 29 12.35 -2.48 10.28
C THR A 29 11.76 -3.53 11.21
N THR A 30 12.59 -4.35 11.85
CA THR A 30 12.17 -5.26 12.93
C THR A 30 11.64 -4.46 14.12
N ALA A 31 12.33 -3.40 14.53
CA ALA A 31 11.87 -2.54 15.62
C ALA A 31 10.52 -1.86 15.31
N ILE A 32 10.30 -1.42 14.05
CA ILE A 32 8.99 -0.94 13.61
C ILE A 32 7.94 -2.05 13.75
N ALA A 33 8.20 -3.24 13.21
CA ALA A 33 7.25 -4.35 13.21
C ALA A 33 6.88 -4.76 14.65
N GLU A 34 7.87 -4.87 15.55
CA GLU A 34 7.66 -5.18 16.96
C GLU A 34 6.81 -4.13 17.68
N SER A 35 7.05 -2.83 17.42
CA SER A 35 6.25 -1.75 17.98
C SER A 35 4.79 -1.85 17.54
N VAL A 36 4.54 -2.09 16.25
CA VAL A 36 3.19 -2.22 15.69
C VAL A 36 2.49 -3.49 16.22
N THR A 37 3.20 -4.61 16.35
CA THR A 37 2.65 -5.86 16.87
C THR A 37 2.23 -5.78 18.34
N ARG A 38 2.78 -4.86 19.14
CA ARG A 38 2.29 -4.61 20.51
C ARG A 38 0.87 -4.03 20.56
N VAL A 39 0.44 -3.39 19.47
CA VAL A 39 -0.90 -2.79 19.35
C VAL A 39 -1.88 -3.75 18.66
N ILE A 40 -1.37 -4.68 17.84
CA ILE A 40 -2.18 -5.56 16.99
C ILE A 40 -1.82 -7.01 17.27
N ASP A 41 -2.69 -7.67 18.04
CA ASP A 41 -2.50 -9.07 18.42
C ASP A 41 -2.69 -10.03 17.23
N GLY A 42 -1.74 -10.93 17.04
CA GLY A 42 -1.88 -12.10 16.16
C GLY A 42 -1.91 -11.81 14.66
N LYS A 43 -1.41 -10.65 14.19
CA LYS A 43 -1.45 -10.26 12.76
C LYS A 43 -0.08 -9.93 12.13
N PRO A 44 0.96 -10.77 12.29
CA PRO A 44 2.30 -10.47 11.77
C PRO A 44 2.34 -10.27 10.24
N HIS A 45 1.52 -11.02 9.49
CA HIS A 45 1.45 -10.88 8.04
C HIS A 45 0.90 -9.52 7.58
N ALA A 46 -0.11 -8.98 8.28
CA ALA A 46 -0.69 -7.68 7.96
C ALA A 46 0.29 -6.54 8.28
N VAL A 47 1.01 -6.65 9.41
CA VAL A 47 2.08 -5.71 9.78
C VAL A 47 3.19 -5.72 8.73
N ARG A 48 3.67 -6.90 8.34
CA ARG A 48 4.71 -7.04 7.31
C ARG A 48 4.25 -6.49 5.96
N ALA A 49 3.02 -6.75 5.54
CA ALA A 49 2.47 -6.20 4.29
C ALA A 49 2.36 -4.67 4.31
N ALA A 50 1.91 -4.07 5.42
CA ALA A 50 1.86 -2.62 5.58
C ALA A 50 3.25 -1.99 5.53
N LEU A 51 4.23 -2.63 6.16
CA LEU A 51 5.63 -2.19 6.13
C LEU A 51 6.24 -2.30 4.72
N VAL A 52 5.94 -3.39 4.00
CA VAL A 52 6.34 -3.55 2.59
C VAL A 52 5.73 -2.44 1.74
N CYS A 53 4.43 -2.16 1.86
CA CYS A 53 3.80 -1.07 1.13
C CYS A 53 4.41 0.29 1.44
N LEU A 54 4.66 0.60 2.72
CA LEU A 54 5.30 1.87 3.11
C LEU A 54 6.67 2.02 2.46
N LEU A 55 7.52 1.00 2.57
CA LEU A 55 8.92 1.06 2.13
C LEU A 55 9.09 0.88 0.62
N ALA A 56 8.13 0.25 -0.05
CA ALA A 56 8.08 0.09 -1.50
C ALA A 56 7.33 1.24 -2.20
N GLU A 57 6.82 2.20 -1.42
CA GLU A 57 5.99 3.33 -1.88
C GLU A 57 4.75 2.86 -2.66
N GLY A 58 4.10 1.85 -2.11
CA GLY A 58 2.82 1.34 -2.58
C GLY A 58 1.68 1.68 -1.62
N HIS A 59 0.46 1.36 -2.05
CA HIS A 59 -0.74 1.52 -1.23
C HIS A 59 -1.34 0.16 -0.89
N LEU A 60 -1.92 0.06 0.31
CA LEU A 60 -2.47 -1.17 0.87
C LEU A 60 -3.99 -1.17 0.79
N LEU A 61 -4.57 -2.25 0.28
CA LEU A 61 -6.00 -2.51 0.27
C LEU A 61 -6.34 -3.64 1.24
N ILE A 62 -7.18 -3.36 2.25
CA ILE A 62 -7.60 -4.34 3.25
C ILE A 62 -9.07 -4.73 3.02
N GLU A 63 -9.27 -5.91 2.43
CA GLU A 63 -10.57 -6.53 2.23
C GLU A 63 -10.91 -7.42 3.44
N ASP A 64 -11.90 -7.00 4.24
CA ASP A 64 -12.30 -7.78 5.42
C ASP A 64 -13.62 -7.29 6.02
N VAL A 65 -14.13 -8.06 7.00
CA VAL A 65 -15.24 -7.67 7.85
C VAL A 65 -14.91 -6.48 8.77
N PRO A 66 -15.90 -5.74 9.26
CA PRO A 66 -15.70 -4.69 10.26
C PRO A 66 -15.09 -5.21 11.57
N GLY A 67 -14.34 -4.35 12.28
CA GLY A 67 -13.89 -4.63 13.66
C GLY A 67 -12.57 -5.38 13.83
N VAL A 68 -11.88 -5.76 12.75
CA VAL A 68 -10.62 -6.55 12.80
C VAL A 68 -9.33 -5.71 12.94
N GLY A 69 -9.42 -4.47 13.43
CA GLY A 69 -8.25 -3.65 13.74
C GLY A 69 -7.58 -2.92 12.56
N LYS A 70 -8.25 -2.75 11.41
CA LYS A 70 -7.66 -2.13 10.19
C LYS A 70 -7.15 -0.71 10.43
N THR A 71 -7.99 0.10 11.07
CA THR A 71 -7.65 1.47 11.44
C THR A 71 -6.52 1.50 12.49
N MET A 72 -6.47 0.51 13.39
CA MET A 72 -5.40 0.39 14.39
C MET A 72 -4.05 0.12 13.74
N LEU A 73 -4.01 -0.72 12.71
CA LEU A 73 -2.78 -0.99 11.95
C LEU A 73 -2.13 0.27 11.40
N ALA A 74 -2.89 1.07 10.67
CA ALA A 74 -2.38 2.29 10.07
C ALA A 74 -1.98 3.34 11.12
N ARG A 75 -2.75 3.47 12.22
CA ARG A 75 -2.43 4.40 13.31
C ARG A 75 -1.18 3.97 14.08
N ALA A 76 -1.03 2.68 14.37
CA ALA A 76 0.14 2.14 15.06
C ALA A 76 1.41 2.31 14.22
N LEU A 77 1.31 2.05 12.91
CA LEU A 77 2.40 2.30 11.98
C LEU A 77 2.80 3.78 11.95
N ALA A 78 1.81 4.69 11.83
CA ALA A 78 2.06 6.13 11.82
C ALA A 78 2.76 6.61 13.11
N ALA A 79 2.24 6.21 14.27
CA ALA A 79 2.81 6.56 15.57
C ALA A 79 4.24 6.01 15.75
N THR A 80 4.51 4.80 15.24
CA THR A 80 5.82 4.15 15.32
C THR A 80 6.88 4.86 14.48
N VAL A 81 6.50 5.51 13.37
CA VAL A 81 7.43 6.17 12.45
C VAL A 81 7.36 7.71 12.46
N ASP A 82 6.83 8.30 13.53
CA ASP A 82 6.65 9.76 13.69
C ASP A 82 5.97 10.41 12.47
N ALA A 83 4.95 9.73 11.93
CA ALA A 83 4.29 10.11 10.71
C ALA A 83 2.90 10.67 11.01
N THR A 84 2.52 11.74 10.30
CA THR A 84 1.16 12.28 10.42
C THR A 84 0.14 11.31 9.85
N VAL A 85 -0.99 11.16 10.53
CA VAL A 85 -2.09 10.29 10.10
C VAL A 85 -3.39 11.08 9.95
N ARG A 86 -4.11 10.85 8.86
CA ARG A 86 -5.48 11.35 8.67
C ARG A 86 -6.40 10.20 8.31
N ARG A 87 -7.63 10.27 8.80
CA ARG A 87 -8.67 9.28 8.52
C ARG A 87 -9.76 9.92 7.68
N ILE A 88 -10.14 9.24 6.62
CA ILE A 88 -11.26 9.58 5.74
C ILE A 88 -12.24 8.42 5.84
N GLN A 89 -13.44 8.71 6.33
CA GLN A 89 -14.55 7.78 6.22
C GLN A 89 -15.23 8.05 4.88
N PHE A 90 -15.23 7.09 3.98
CA PHE A 90 -15.92 7.23 2.72
C PHE A 90 -17.41 7.01 2.96
N THR A 91 -18.19 8.06 2.68
CA THR A 91 -19.65 8.08 2.76
C THR A 91 -20.24 8.54 1.44
N PRO A 92 -21.53 8.30 1.17
CA PRO A 92 -22.16 8.70 -0.09
C PRO A 92 -22.12 10.21 -0.36
N ASP A 93 -22.06 11.03 0.70
CA ASP A 93 -22.03 12.48 0.69
C ASP A 93 -20.62 13.08 0.69
N LEU A 94 -19.57 12.28 0.86
CA LEU A 94 -18.18 12.75 0.84
C LEU A 94 -17.83 13.36 -0.52
N LEU A 95 -17.38 14.61 -0.52
CA LEU A 95 -17.02 15.32 -1.73
C LEU A 95 -15.54 15.12 -2.10
N PRO A 96 -15.18 15.20 -3.39
CA PRO A 96 -13.78 15.17 -3.81
C PRO A 96 -12.92 16.22 -3.10
N GLY A 97 -13.47 17.41 -2.85
CA GLY A 97 -12.79 18.50 -2.16
C GLY A 97 -12.48 18.23 -0.68
N ASP A 98 -13.21 17.34 -0.01
CA ASP A 98 -12.87 16.91 1.35
C ASP A 98 -11.62 16.03 1.37
N VAL A 99 -11.40 15.30 0.27
CA VAL A 99 -10.24 14.43 0.05
C VAL A 99 -9.04 15.28 -0.36
N THR A 100 -9.15 16.05 -1.46
CA THR A 100 -8.03 16.78 -2.07
C THR A 100 -7.84 18.19 -1.51
N GLY A 101 -8.86 18.80 -0.93
CA GLY A 101 -8.84 20.18 -0.44
C GLY A 101 -9.58 21.13 -1.35
N VAL A 102 -9.86 22.32 -0.81
CA VAL A 102 -10.66 23.37 -1.47
C VAL A 102 -10.06 24.74 -1.20
N SER A 103 -10.25 25.67 -2.14
CA SER A 103 -9.95 27.08 -1.93
C SER A 103 -11.16 27.77 -1.30
N VAL A 104 -10.96 28.35 -0.12
CA VAL A 104 -12.01 29.07 0.62
C VAL A 104 -11.67 30.56 0.60
N TYR A 105 -12.64 31.39 0.22
CA TYR A 105 -12.48 32.84 0.26
C TYR A 105 -12.40 33.33 1.72
N ASN A 106 -11.28 33.93 2.09
CA ASN A 106 -11.11 34.61 3.36
C ASN A 106 -11.56 36.08 3.20
N PRO A 107 -12.66 36.52 3.84
CA PRO A 107 -13.20 37.86 3.67
C PRO A 107 -12.37 38.95 4.35
N VAL A 108 -11.52 38.60 5.32
CA VAL A 108 -10.64 39.54 6.03
C VAL A 108 -9.51 39.96 5.09
N ASP A 109 -8.80 38.98 4.56
CA ASP A 109 -7.63 39.20 3.71
C ASP A 109 -8.01 39.37 2.23
N ARG A 110 -9.28 39.11 1.88
CA ARG A 110 -9.84 39.13 0.52
C ARG A 110 -9.09 38.24 -0.47
N VAL A 111 -8.50 37.15 0.02
CA VAL A 111 -7.78 36.15 -0.78
C VAL A 111 -8.45 34.79 -0.67
N PHE A 112 -8.30 33.97 -1.70
CA PHE A 112 -8.63 32.55 -1.63
C PHE A 112 -7.51 31.80 -0.92
N GLU A 113 -7.81 31.21 0.22
CA GLU A 113 -6.90 30.39 1.01
C GLU A 113 -7.18 28.91 0.74
N PHE A 114 -6.13 28.15 0.40
CA PHE A 114 -6.26 26.72 0.22
C PHE A 114 -6.36 26.01 1.59
N LYS A 115 -7.46 25.32 1.82
CA LYS A 115 -7.63 24.40 2.95
C LYS A 115 -7.29 22.98 2.49
N GLN A 116 -6.21 22.44 3.06
CA GLN A 116 -5.73 21.10 2.76
C GLN A 116 -6.79 20.04 3.06
N GLY A 117 -7.10 19.21 2.07
CA GLY A 117 -7.95 18.04 2.24
C GLY A 117 -7.30 16.95 3.08
N ALA A 118 -8.04 15.89 3.33
CA ALA A 118 -7.58 14.83 4.22
C ALA A 118 -6.41 13.99 3.70
N VAL A 119 -6.08 14.07 2.40
CA VAL A 119 -4.91 13.36 1.83
C VAL A 119 -3.55 13.97 2.22
N PHE A 120 -3.51 15.19 2.78
CA PHE A 120 -2.26 15.81 3.24
C PHE A 120 -1.81 15.24 4.59
N ALA A 121 -1.39 13.98 4.59
CA ALA A 121 -0.78 13.26 5.70
C ALA A 121 0.17 12.18 5.17
N HIS A 122 1.16 11.75 5.96
CA HIS A 122 2.06 10.67 5.56
C HIS A 122 1.31 9.33 5.45
N ILE A 123 0.36 9.07 6.35
CA ILE A 123 -0.50 7.89 6.30
C ILE A 123 -1.97 8.32 6.24
N VAL A 124 -2.67 7.91 5.19
CA VAL A 124 -4.10 8.17 5.01
C VAL A 124 -4.88 6.88 5.16
N ILE A 125 -5.83 6.86 6.09
CA ILE A 125 -6.75 5.74 6.29
C ILE A 125 -8.02 6.05 5.50
N ALA A 126 -8.28 5.31 4.44
CA ALA A 126 -9.47 5.45 3.61
C ALA A 126 -10.46 4.32 3.92
N ASP A 127 -11.32 4.55 4.92
CA ASP A 127 -12.27 3.53 5.37
C ASP A 127 -13.48 3.44 4.44
N GLU A 128 -13.82 2.20 4.06
CA GLU A 128 -14.98 1.86 3.23
C GLU A 128 -15.00 2.60 1.89
N ILE A 129 -13.87 2.60 1.18
CA ILE A 129 -13.67 3.34 -0.08
C ILE A 129 -14.80 3.09 -1.11
N ASN A 130 -15.42 1.92 -1.08
CA ASN A 130 -16.54 1.51 -1.91
C ASN A 130 -17.88 2.19 -1.56
N ARG A 131 -18.00 3.01 -0.51
CA ARG A 131 -19.24 3.69 -0.11
C ARG A 131 -19.40 5.13 -0.64
N SER A 132 -18.39 5.66 -1.32
CA SER A 132 -18.45 7.01 -1.93
C SER A 132 -18.62 6.95 -3.44
N SER A 133 -19.01 8.09 -4.05
CA SER A 133 -19.13 8.21 -5.50
C SER A 133 -17.82 7.90 -6.25
N PRO A 134 -17.89 7.39 -7.51
CA PRO A 134 -16.70 7.17 -8.33
C PRO A 134 -15.81 8.41 -8.50
N LYS A 135 -16.38 9.62 -8.43
CA LYS A 135 -15.64 10.88 -8.52
C LYS A 135 -14.77 11.11 -7.28
N THR A 136 -15.31 10.84 -6.09
CA THR A 136 -14.59 10.95 -4.81
C THR A 136 -13.50 9.87 -4.70
N GLN A 137 -13.80 8.64 -5.12
CA GLN A 137 -12.79 7.58 -5.24
C GLN A 137 -11.65 8.00 -6.17
N SER A 138 -11.98 8.55 -7.35
CA SER A 138 -10.98 8.99 -8.32
C SER A 138 -10.05 10.08 -7.76
N ALA A 139 -10.56 11.01 -6.97
CA ALA A 139 -9.76 12.06 -6.33
C ALA A 139 -8.68 11.50 -5.38
N LEU A 140 -9.00 10.47 -4.59
CA LEU A 140 -7.99 9.78 -3.77
C LEU A 140 -6.97 9.03 -4.64
N LEU A 141 -7.45 8.32 -5.65
CA LEU A 141 -6.63 7.48 -6.53
C LEU A 141 -5.68 8.29 -7.42
N GLU A 142 -6.08 9.50 -7.81
CA GLU A 142 -5.22 10.46 -8.51
C GLU A 142 -4.11 10.96 -7.58
N ALA A 143 -4.45 11.33 -6.35
CA ALA A 143 -3.46 11.72 -5.34
C ALA A 143 -2.45 10.60 -5.05
N MET A 144 -2.90 9.34 -5.03
CA MET A 144 -2.04 8.15 -4.91
C MET A 144 -1.07 8.00 -6.09
N GLU A 145 -1.52 8.22 -7.32
CA GLU A 145 -0.67 8.02 -8.50
C GLU A 145 0.32 9.19 -8.70
N GLU A 146 -0.14 10.42 -8.52
CA GLU A 146 0.62 11.62 -8.85
C GLU A 146 1.48 12.10 -7.67
N HIS A 147 1.26 11.59 -6.45
CA HIS A 147 1.91 12.04 -5.21
C HIS A 147 1.78 13.56 -4.96
N GLN A 148 0.77 14.18 -5.58
CA GLN A 148 0.45 15.60 -5.47
C GLN A 148 -1.03 15.80 -5.72
N VAL A 149 -1.53 16.97 -5.34
CA VAL A 149 -2.90 17.40 -5.61
C VAL A 149 -2.86 18.74 -6.33
N THR A 150 -3.62 18.86 -7.42
CA THR A 150 -3.77 20.12 -8.15
C THR A 150 -5.16 20.70 -7.94
N VAL A 151 -5.24 21.89 -7.34
CA VAL A 151 -6.49 22.63 -7.14
C VAL A 151 -6.27 24.06 -7.64
N ASP A 152 -7.23 24.56 -8.43
CA ASP A 152 -7.19 25.90 -9.04
C ASP A 152 -5.88 26.20 -9.80
N GLY A 153 -5.37 25.20 -10.53
CA GLY A 153 -4.14 25.31 -11.32
C GLY A 153 -2.84 25.31 -10.52
N THR A 154 -2.90 25.17 -9.18
CA THR A 154 -1.72 25.08 -8.32
C THR A 154 -1.53 23.65 -7.81
N SER A 155 -0.41 23.03 -8.18
CA SER A 155 -0.03 21.70 -7.70
C SER A 155 0.67 21.78 -6.34
N ARG A 156 0.34 20.84 -5.45
CA ARG A 156 0.84 20.75 -4.08
C ARG A 156 1.27 19.33 -3.79
N ALA A 157 2.55 19.13 -3.51
CA ALA A 157 3.10 17.82 -3.17
C ALA A 157 2.49 17.27 -1.87
N LEU A 158 2.30 15.95 -1.83
CA LEU A 158 1.92 15.23 -0.61
C LEU A 158 3.15 14.99 0.27
N PRO A 159 2.97 14.75 1.58
CA PRO A 159 4.08 14.39 2.46
C PRO A 159 4.80 13.12 1.99
N ASP A 160 6.12 13.06 2.17
CA ASP A 160 6.94 11.91 1.79
C ASP A 160 7.62 11.31 3.03
N PRO A 161 7.37 10.03 3.38
CA PRO A 161 6.59 9.03 2.63
C PRO A 161 5.07 9.24 2.65
N PHE A 162 4.40 8.75 1.59
CA PHE A 162 2.94 8.78 1.43
C PHE A 162 2.35 7.36 1.28
N LEU A 163 1.60 6.90 2.29
CA LEU A 163 0.91 5.61 2.30
C LEU A 163 -0.60 5.83 2.40
N VAL A 164 -1.35 5.09 1.58
CA VAL A 164 -2.80 4.99 1.71
C VAL A 164 -3.13 3.57 2.14
N VAL A 165 -3.83 3.44 3.26
CA VAL A 165 -4.40 2.17 3.74
C VAL A 165 -5.91 2.27 3.53
N ALA A 166 -6.38 1.70 2.42
CA ALA A 166 -7.79 1.68 2.09
C ALA A 166 -8.45 0.40 2.60
N THR A 167 -9.68 0.52 3.09
CA THR A 167 -10.48 -0.62 3.51
C THR A 167 -11.74 -0.72 2.65
N GLN A 168 -12.16 -1.95 2.36
CA GLN A 168 -13.46 -2.21 1.75
C GLN A 168 -14.06 -3.45 2.38
N ASN A 169 -15.40 -3.46 2.49
CA ASN A 169 -16.15 -4.60 2.97
C ASN A 169 -16.83 -5.28 1.76
N PRO A 170 -16.39 -6.50 1.37
CA PRO A 170 -16.90 -7.16 0.18
C PRO A 170 -18.36 -7.64 0.32
N LEU A 171 -18.91 -7.67 1.54
CA LEU A 171 -20.26 -8.18 1.83
C LEU A 171 -21.34 -7.09 1.80
N GLU A 172 -20.97 -5.81 1.71
CA GLU A 172 -21.96 -4.73 1.61
C GLU A 172 -22.57 -4.72 0.21
N MET A 173 -23.87 -5.03 0.12
CA MET A 173 -24.59 -5.16 -1.14
C MET A 173 -25.42 -3.92 -1.52
N GLU A 174 -25.75 -3.05 -0.56
CA GLU A 174 -26.59 -1.87 -0.80
C GLU A 174 -25.78 -0.58 -0.71
N GLY A 175 -25.93 0.30 -1.71
CA GLY A 175 -25.35 1.64 -1.70
C GLY A 175 -23.83 1.72 -1.93
N THR A 176 -23.20 0.65 -2.41
CA THR A 176 -21.76 0.62 -2.68
C THR A 176 -21.42 0.73 -4.16
N TYR A 177 -20.34 1.44 -4.47
CA TYR A 177 -19.68 1.52 -5.77
C TYR A 177 -18.39 0.70 -5.73
N ALA A 178 -18.43 -0.49 -6.32
CA ALA A 178 -17.25 -1.35 -6.42
C ALA A 178 -16.14 -0.61 -7.19
N LEU A 179 -14.90 -0.70 -6.69
CA LEU A 179 -13.74 -0.17 -7.39
C LEU A 179 -13.56 -0.92 -8.72
N PRO A 180 -13.59 -0.22 -9.87
CA PRO A 180 -13.22 -0.80 -11.15
C PRO A 180 -11.82 -1.44 -11.09
N GLU A 181 -11.57 -2.45 -11.91
CA GLU A 181 -10.27 -3.16 -11.91
C GLU A 181 -9.09 -2.21 -12.18
N ALA A 182 -9.22 -1.29 -13.14
CA ALA A 182 -8.23 -0.23 -13.37
C ALA A 182 -7.94 0.65 -12.13
N GLN A 183 -8.89 0.80 -11.21
CA GLN A 183 -8.68 1.51 -9.94
C GLN A 183 -8.01 0.64 -8.89
N ARG A 184 -8.40 -0.65 -8.79
CA ARG A 184 -7.75 -1.63 -7.90
C ARG A 184 -6.28 -1.83 -8.27
N ASP A 185 -5.92 -1.69 -9.55
CA ASP A 185 -4.54 -1.81 -10.05
C ASP A 185 -3.58 -0.76 -9.45
N ARG A 186 -4.10 0.33 -8.86
CA ARG A 186 -3.30 1.35 -8.14
C ARG A 186 -2.85 0.90 -6.76
N PHE A 187 -3.52 -0.07 -6.14
CA PHE A 187 -3.08 -0.65 -4.88
C PHE A 187 -2.00 -1.70 -5.12
N MET A 188 -0.92 -1.62 -4.36
CA MET A 188 0.21 -2.53 -4.49
C MET A 188 -0.11 -3.91 -3.96
N MET A 189 -0.64 -3.96 -2.75
CA MET A 189 -1.01 -5.20 -2.12
C MET A 189 -2.46 -5.16 -1.68
N ARG A 190 -3.12 -6.31 -1.81
CA ARG A 190 -4.37 -6.59 -1.13
C ARG A 190 -4.13 -7.68 -0.08
N VAL A 191 -4.55 -7.41 1.15
CA VAL A 191 -4.51 -8.38 2.25
C VAL A 191 -5.88 -8.52 2.90
N SER A 192 -6.07 -9.66 3.56
CA SER A 192 -7.15 -9.88 4.51
C SER A 192 -6.50 -10.08 5.89
N MET A 193 -7.10 -9.53 6.93
CA MET A 193 -6.62 -9.74 8.29
C MET A 193 -7.26 -10.98 8.91
N GLY A 194 -8.50 -11.30 8.57
CA GLY A 194 -9.32 -12.34 9.19
C GLY A 194 -9.62 -12.04 10.66
N TYR A 195 -10.43 -12.89 11.29
CA TYR A 195 -10.65 -12.83 12.73
C TYR A 195 -9.36 -13.11 13.51
N PRO A 196 -9.13 -12.46 14.68
CA PRO A 196 -8.06 -12.87 15.58
C PRO A 196 -8.24 -14.34 15.99
N ASP A 197 -7.15 -15.03 16.30
CA ASP A 197 -7.27 -16.36 16.93
C ASP A 197 -7.84 -16.23 18.34
N ALA A 198 -8.33 -17.34 18.91
CA ALA A 198 -9.00 -17.32 20.21
C ALA A 198 -8.13 -16.76 21.34
N ALA A 199 -6.81 -16.92 21.26
CA ALA A 199 -5.88 -16.38 22.26
C ALA A 199 -5.77 -14.86 22.14
N SER A 200 -5.62 -14.35 20.91
CA SER A 200 -5.58 -12.92 20.59
C SER A 200 -6.91 -12.25 20.92
N GLU A 201 -8.04 -12.89 20.60
CA GLU A 201 -9.37 -12.38 20.94
C GLU A 201 -9.59 -12.30 22.45
N ALA A 202 -9.14 -13.31 23.20
CA ALA A 202 -9.16 -13.28 24.67
C ALA A 202 -8.26 -12.18 25.26
N LEU A 203 -7.10 -11.90 24.64
CA LEU A 203 -6.23 -10.79 25.04
C LEU A 203 -6.91 -9.44 24.79
N MET A 204 -7.52 -9.26 23.61
CA MET A 204 -8.27 -8.05 23.28
C MET A 204 -9.39 -7.76 24.28
N LEU A 205 -10.10 -8.80 24.76
CA LEU A 205 -11.13 -8.66 25.80
C LEU A 205 -10.55 -8.18 27.13
N ARG A 206 -9.35 -8.64 27.50
CA ARG A 206 -8.69 -8.24 28.76
C ARG A 206 -8.11 -6.84 28.71
N GLN A 207 -7.63 -6.40 27.56
CA GLN A 207 -6.95 -5.10 27.40
C GLN A 207 -7.93 -3.92 27.20
N ARG A 208 -9.10 -4.17 26.60
CA ARG A 208 -10.11 -3.13 26.30
C ARG A 208 -10.66 -2.40 27.53
N ASP A 209 -10.51 -2.95 28.73
CA ASP A 209 -11.07 -2.36 29.95
C ASP A 209 -10.14 -1.36 30.67
N THR A 210 -8.91 -1.14 30.19
CA THR A 210 -7.92 -0.36 30.96
C THR A 210 -7.25 0.82 30.24
N LEU A 211 -6.76 0.69 28.99
CA LEU A 211 -6.04 1.76 28.26
C LEU A 211 -6.12 1.53 26.74
N ASN A 212 -6.07 2.61 25.93
CA ASN A 212 -5.92 2.49 24.48
C ASN A 212 -4.45 2.16 24.16
N PRO A 213 -4.13 1.00 23.54
CA PRO A 213 -2.74 0.58 23.31
C PRO A 213 -1.92 1.56 22.45
N LEU A 214 -2.58 2.42 21.66
CA LEU A 214 -1.91 3.46 20.88
C LEU A 214 -1.29 4.56 21.73
N ASP A 215 -1.80 4.81 22.93
CA ASP A 215 -1.37 5.94 23.77
C ASP A 215 0.06 5.74 24.31
N ASP A 216 0.50 4.48 24.42
CA ASP A 216 1.83 4.09 24.89
C ASP A 216 2.86 3.94 23.76
N VAL A 217 2.43 4.06 22.49
CA VAL A 217 3.34 3.95 21.35
C VAL A 217 4.25 5.18 21.28
N ARG A 218 5.55 4.96 21.47
CA ARG A 218 6.59 5.97 21.24
C ARG A 218 7.14 5.77 19.82
N PRO A 219 7.43 6.86 19.09
CA PRO A 219 8.12 6.75 17.80
C PRO A 219 9.45 6.01 17.96
N VAL A 220 9.67 5.00 17.13
CA VAL A 220 10.92 4.24 17.03
C VAL A 220 11.83 4.87 16.00
N LEU A 221 11.27 5.32 14.87
CA LEU A 221 11.97 6.06 13.83
C LEU A 221 11.21 7.35 13.49
N THR A 222 11.90 8.28 12.83
CA THR A 222 11.26 9.45 12.23
C THR A 222 10.85 9.17 10.79
N SER A 223 9.88 9.92 10.26
CA SER A 223 9.47 9.82 8.85
C SER A 223 10.63 10.12 7.89
N ALA A 224 11.55 11.01 8.29
CA ALA A 224 12.78 11.29 7.55
C ALA A 224 13.73 10.08 7.50
N ARG A 225 13.85 9.31 8.60
CA ARG A 225 14.64 8.07 8.61
C ARG A 225 13.96 6.98 7.75
N VAL A 226 12.63 6.88 7.77
CA VAL A 226 11.90 5.99 6.85
C VAL A 226 12.20 6.31 5.38
N ARG A 227 12.30 7.59 5.01
CA ARG A 227 12.69 7.99 3.64
C ARG A 227 14.08 7.48 3.25
N GLN A 228 15.04 7.47 4.18
CA GLN A 228 16.37 6.91 3.94
C GLN A 228 16.29 5.38 3.73
N LEU A 229 15.46 4.68 4.50
CA LEU A 229 15.21 3.24 4.31
C LEU A 229 14.58 2.96 2.94
N ILE A 230 13.59 3.76 2.51
CA ILE A 230 12.99 3.68 1.16
C ILE A 230 14.07 3.83 0.08
N ALA A 231 14.89 4.88 0.18
CA ALA A 231 15.97 5.15 -0.77
C ALA A 231 16.96 3.98 -0.84
N TRP A 232 17.29 3.36 0.29
CA TRP A 232 18.14 2.17 0.33
C TRP A 232 17.48 0.94 -0.31
N ALA A 233 16.22 0.64 0.04
CA ALA A 233 15.49 -0.51 -0.49
C ALA A 233 15.31 -0.45 -2.02
N ARG A 234 15.20 0.76 -2.59
CA ARG A 234 15.22 0.98 -4.04
C ARG A 234 16.51 0.53 -4.72
N ASN A 235 17.62 0.35 -3.99
CA ASN A 235 18.90 -0.09 -4.53
C ASN A 235 19.18 -1.60 -4.33
N VAL A 236 18.30 -2.34 -3.65
CA VAL A 236 18.40 -3.81 -3.51
C VAL A 236 18.50 -4.46 -4.90
N HIS A 237 19.46 -5.36 -5.07
CA HIS A 237 19.78 -5.93 -6.38
C HIS A 237 18.68 -6.90 -6.86
N VAL A 238 18.34 -6.81 -8.14
CA VAL A 238 17.48 -7.77 -8.83
C VAL A 238 18.26 -8.26 -10.04
N SER A 239 18.50 -9.57 -10.10
CA SER A 239 19.24 -10.15 -11.23
C SER A 239 18.33 -10.26 -12.46
N PRO A 240 18.89 -10.26 -13.69
CA PRO A 240 18.12 -10.46 -14.91
C PRO A 240 17.26 -11.73 -14.89
N ALA A 241 17.75 -12.81 -14.27
CA ALA A 241 16.99 -14.06 -14.11
C ALA A 241 15.72 -13.89 -13.26
N VAL A 242 15.77 -13.06 -12.22
CA VAL A 242 14.60 -12.76 -11.38
C VAL A 242 13.62 -11.83 -12.11
N GLU A 243 14.13 -10.86 -12.90
CA GLU A 243 13.29 -10.02 -13.76
C GLU A 243 12.54 -10.86 -14.81
N GLU A 244 13.25 -11.77 -15.48
CA GLU A 244 12.68 -12.73 -16.42
C GLU A 244 11.64 -13.63 -15.76
N TYR A 245 11.91 -14.10 -14.53
CA TYR A 245 10.95 -14.89 -13.76
C TYR A 245 9.66 -14.10 -13.47
N ALA A 246 9.77 -12.85 -12.98
CA ALA A 246 8.62 -12.00 -12.71
C ALA A 246 7.79 -11.69 -13.97
N VAL A 247 8.46 -11.47 -15.10
CA VAL A 247 7.80 -11.29 -16.41
C VAL A 247 7.13 -12.60 -16.85
N GLY A 248 7.78 -13.75 -16.65
CA GLY A 248 7.25 -15.08 -16.92
C GLY A 248 5.95 -15.36 -16.17
N LEU A 249 5.92 -15.07 -14.86
CA LEU A 249 4.73 -15.18 -14.02
C LEU A 249 3.59 -14.29 -14.55
N ALA A 250 3.87 -13.01 -14.83
CA ALA A 250 2.87 -12.10 -15.36
C ALA A 250 2.32 -12.55 -16.72
N ARG A 251 3.19 -13.01 -17.64
CA ARG A 251 2.77 -13.57 -18.93
C ARG A 251 1.90 -14.80 -18.76
N ALA A 252 2.27 -15.71 -17.86
CA ALA A 252 1.48 -16.90 -17.57
C ALA A 252 0.06 -16.54 -17.10
N THR A 253 -0.11 -15.49 -16.28
CA THR A 253 -1.47 -15.03 -15.90
C THR A 253 -2.30 -14.55 -17.08
N ARG A 254 -1.68 -13.90 -18.09
CA ARG A 254 -2.37 -13.35 -19.27
C ARG A 254 -2.78 -14.42 -20.28
N SER A 255 -2.08 -15.55 -20.31
CA SER A 255 -2.37 -16.68 -21.19
C SER A 255 -3.11 -17.83 -20.51
N HIS A 256 -3.39 -17.73 -19.21
CA HIS A 256 -4.03 -18.82 -18.46
C HIS A 256 -5.51 -18.95 -18.85
N PRO A 257 -6.02 -20.15 -19.18
CA PRO A 257 -7.39 -20.34 -19.67
C PRO A 257 -8.47 -19.92 -18.66
N ASP A 258 -8.18 -20.08 -17.36
CA ASP A 258 -9.10 -19.71 -16.27
C ASP A 258 -9.07 -18.22 -15.91
N VAL A 259 -8.31 -17.40 -16.64
CA VAL A 259 -8.13 -15.97 -16.40
C VAL A 259 -8.65 -15.17 -17.59
N ARG A 260 -9.66 -14.32 -17.35
CA ARG A 260 -10.19 -13.38 -18.34
C ARG A 260 -9.29 -12.15 -18.48
N LEU A 261 -8.72 -11.70 -17.38
CA LEU A 261 -7.81 -10.55 -17.33
C LEU A 261 -6.65 -10.87 -16.39
N GLY A 262 -5.45 -10.94 -16.95
CA GLY A 262 -4.21 -11.21 -16.22
C GLY A 262 -3.56 -9.95 -15.63
N ALA A 263 -2.42 -10.12 -14.99
CA ALA A 263 -1.69 -9.04 -14.34
C ALA A 263 -1.20 -7.96 -15.32
N SER A 264 -1.39 -6.68 -14.98
CA SER A 264 -0.93 -5.54 -15.78
C SER A 264 0.61 -5.40 -15.76
N PRO A 265 1.23 -4.61 -16.66
CA PRO A 265 2.65 -4.27 -16.54
C PRO A 265 2.98 -3.55 -15.23
N ARG A 266 2.07 -2.72 -14.73
CA ARG A 266 2.18 -2.05 -13.42
C ARG A 266 2.29 -3.08 -12.29
N ALA A 267 1.48 -4.14 -12.34
CA ALA A 267 1.54 -5.22 -11.38
C ALA A 267 2.93 -5.86 -11.32
N THR A 268 3.55 -6.13 -12.48
CA THR A 268 4.91 -6.68 -12.54
C THR A 268 5.95 -5.75 -11.91
N LEU A 269 5.89 -4.44 -12.21
CA LEU A 269 6.79 -3.45 -11.60
C LEU A 269 6.63 -3.39 -10.09
N GLN A 270 5.39 -3.40 -9.61
CA GLN A 270 5.10 -3.36 -8.18
C GLN A 270 5.46 -4.66 -7.46
N LEU A 271 5.35 -5.81 -8.11
CA LEU A 271 5.81 -7.09 -7.58
C LEU A 271 7.32 -7.08 -7.32
N VAL A 272 8.10 -6.60 -8.29
CA VAL A 272 9.56 -6.50 -8.14
C VAL A 272 9.94 -5.49 -7.05
N ARG A 273 9.28 -4.32 -7.00
CA ARG A 273 9.49 -3.33 -5.93
C ARG A 273 9.17 -3.90 -4.54
N ALA A 274 8.05 -4.59 -4.40
CA ALA A 274 7.69 -5.26 -3.15
C ALA A 274 8.68 -6.37 -2.78
N ALA A 275 9.17 -7.14 -3.76
CA ALA A 275 10.15 -8.21 -3.54
C ALA A 275 11.51 -7.68 -3.06
N LYS A 276 11.95 -6.51 -3.55
CA LYS A 276 13.14 -5.81 -3.05
C LYS A 276 13.04 -5.49 -1.57
N VAL A 277 11.92 -4.89 -1.16
CA VAL A 277 11.66 -4.61 0.25
C VAL A 277 11.53 -5.90 1.06
N TRP A 278 10.85 -6.91 0.53
CA TRP A 278 10.68 -8.19 1.20
C TRP A 278 12.02 -8.85 1.51
N ALA A 279 12.95 -8.87 0.54
CA ALA A 279 14.30 -9.37 0.74
C ALA A 279 15.08 -8.54 1.77
N ALA A 280 14.96 -7.21 1.69
CA ALA A 280 15.60 -6.27 2.61
C ALA A 280 15.14 -6.45 4.06
N LEU A 281 13.86 -6.74 4.29
CA LEU A 281 13.35 -7.03 5.64
C LEU A 281 14.01 -8.26 6.29
N ASP A 282 14.56 -9.17 5.48
CA ASP A 282 15.31 -10.34 5.95
C ASP A 282 16.83 -10.08 5.98
N GLY A 283 17.26 -8.82 5.82
CA GLY A 283 18.68 -8.43 5.81
C GLY A 283 19.43 -8.81 4.54
N ARG A 284 18.72 -9.07 3.42
CA ARG A 284 19.34 -9.42 2.13
C ARG A 284 19.42 -8.21 1.20
N GLU A 285 20.55 -8.08 0.51
CA GLU A 285 20.80 -7.02 -0.50
C GLU A 285 20.41 -7.43 -1.92
N PHE A 286 19.79 -8.61 -2.08
CA PHE A 286 19.36 -9.13 -3.36
C PHE A 286 18.06 -9.94 -3.23
N VAL A 287 17.26 -9.89 -4.29
CA VAL A 287 15.98 -10.63 -4.41
C VAL A 287 16.24 -12.05 -4.89
N ILE A 288 15.52 -13.01 -4.32
CA ILE A 288 15.45 -14.40 -4.79
C ILE A 288 14.06 -14.70 -5.38
N PRO A 289 13.92 -15.73 -6.24
CA PRO A 289 12.63 -16.10 -6.85
C PRO A 289 11.52 -16.36 -5.81
N ASP A 290 11.85 -16.94 -4.66
CA ASP A 290 10.88 -17.23 -3.60
C ASP A 290 10.23 -15.96 -3.02
N ASP A 291 10.94 -14.83 -3.01
CA ASP A 291 10.38 -13.52 -2.60
C ASP A 291 9.26 -13.10 -3.56
N VAL A 292 9.51 -13.28 -4.86
CA VAL A 292 8.58 -12.95 -5.94
C VAL A 292 7.37 -13.89 -5.89
N ALA A 293 7.59 -15.18 -5.69
CA ALA A 293 6.52 -16.17 -5.60
C ALA A 293 5.62 -15.94 -4.36
N THR A 294 6.23 -15.61 -3.21
CA THR A 294 5.51 -15.31 -1.95
C THR A 294 4.58 -14.11 -2.10
N LEU A 295 5.01 -13.09 -2.85
CA LEU A 295 4.25 -11.87 -3.07
C LEU A 295 3.25 -11.95 -4.23
N LEU A 296 3.19 -13.08 -4.94
CA LEU A 296 2.37 -13.20 -6.14
C LEU A 296 0.87 -13.01 -5.84
N ASP A 297 0.34 -13.71 -4.83
CA ASP A 297 -1.07 -13.57 -4.44
C ASP A 297 -1.42 -12.16 -3.94
N PRO A 298 -0.74 -11.58 -2.93
CA PRO A 298 -1.11 -10.26 -2.42
C PRO A 298 -0.94 -9.15 -3.45
N VAL A 299 -0.06 -9.30 -4.45
CA VAL A 299 0.17 -8.27 -5.48
C VAL A 299 -0.70 -8.47 -6.73
N PHE A 300 -0.98 -9.70 -7.17
CA PHE A 300 -1.71 -9.94 -8.43
C PHE A 300 -3.21 -10.22 -8.25
N ALA A 301 -3.63 -10.83 -7.14
CA ALA A 301 -4.98 -11.41 -7.05
C ALA A 301 -6.10 -10.38 -7.25
N HIS A 302 -5.96 -9.17 -6.70
CA HIS A 302 -6.97 -8.10 -6.81
C HIS A 302 -7.02 -7.42 -8.18
N ARG A 303 -6.06 -7.71 -9.04
CA ARG A 303 -5.96 -7.15 -10.40
C ARG A 303 -6.50 -8.10 -11.46
N MET A 304 -6.61 -9.38 -11.10
CA MET A 304 -7.00 -10.42 -12.03
C MET A 304 -8.51 -10.64 -12.02
N ILE A 305 -9.02 -11.07 -13.16
CA ILE A 305 -10.42 -11.44 -13.32
C ILE A 305 -10.50 -12.88 -13.80
N ALA A 306 -11.18 -13.73 -13.03
CA ALA A 306 -11.42 -15.11 -13.41
C ALA A 306 -12.31 -15.22 -14.68
N ALA A 307 -12.05 -16.24 -15.48
CA ALA A 307 -12.89 -16.61 -16.62
C ALA A 307 -14.31 -16.99 -16.17
N ARG A 308 -15.30 -16.87 -17.06
CA ARG A 308 -16.68 -17.27 -16.74
C ARG A 308 -16.73 -18.81 -16.59
N GLY A 309 -17.28 -19.30 -15.48
CA GLY A 309 -17.46 -20.74 -15.22
C GLY A 309 -16.48 -21.35 -14.19
N THR A 310 -15.37 -20.68 -13.88
CA THR A 310 -14.38 -21.18 -12.90
C THR A 310 -14.82 -21.01 -11.44
N SER A 311 -15.68 -20.03 -11.15
CA SER A 311 -16.27 -19.81 -9.81
C SER A 311 -17.51 -20.69 -9.55
N ALA A 312 -18.17 -21.19 -10.60
CA ALA A 312 -19.49 -21.84 -10.48
C ALA A 312 -19.43 -23.32 -10.09
N THR A 313 -18.28 -23.98 -10.19
CA THR A 313 -18.19 -25.44 -10.10
C THR A 313 -17.82 -25.99 -8.71
N ARG A 314 -17.46 -25.15 -7.73
CA ARG A 314 -16.99 -25.65 -6.41
C ARG A 314 -17.42 -24.86 -5.17
N GLY A 315 -18.37 -23.92 -5.24
CA GLY A 315 -18.75 -23.11 -4.07
C GLY A 315 -17.63 -22.22 -3.51
N HIS A 316 -16.59 -21.97 -4.31
CA HIS A 316 -15.46 -21.10 -3.97
C HIS A 316 -15.75 -19.69 -4.47
N THR A 317 -15.31 -18.67 -3.72
CA THR A 317 -15.44 -17.28 -4.15
C THR A 317 -14.55 -17.03 -5.37
N ALA A 318 -14.86 -16.01 -6.18
CA ALA A 318 -14.02 -15.65 -7.33
C ALA A 318 -12.57 -15.31 -6.92
N SER A 319 -12.36 -14.83 -5.69
CA SER A 319 -11.02 -14.60 -5.12
C SER A 319 -10.25 -15.91 -4.94
N ASP A 320 -10.89 -16.94 -4.39
CA ASP A 320 -10.23 -18.23 -4.14
C ASP A 320 -9.79 -18.92 -5.43
N ALA A 321 -10.60 -18.79 -6.49
CA ALA A 321 -10.27 -19.30 -7.81
C ALA A 321 -9.01 -18.64 -8.37
N VAL A 322 -8.88 -17.31 -8.26
CA VAL A 322 -7.69 -16.57 -8.71
C VAL A 322 -6.46 -16.98 -7.90
N SER A 323 -6.57 -17.05 -6.57
CA SER A 323 -5.45 -17.46 -5.71
C SER A 323 -4.98 -18.89 -6.02
N SER A 324 -5.90 -19.80 -6.33
CA SER A 324 -5.55 -21.16 -6.78
C SER A 324 -4.81 -21.16 -8.12
N VAL A 325 -5.23 -20.32 -9.07
CA VAL A 325 -4.54 -20.17 -10.36
C VAL A 325 -3.14 -19.60 -10.17
N LEU A 326 -2.98 -18.58 -9.33
CA LEU A 326 -1.68 -17.99 -9.03
C LEU A 326 -0.70 -19.00 -8.43
N ARG A 327 -1.18 -19.85 -7.51
CA ARG A 327 -0.36 -20.94 -6.94
C ARG A 327 0.11 -21.92 -8.02
N SER A 328 -0.82 -22.36 -8.89
CA SER A 328 -0.50 -23.23 -10.03
C SER A 328 0.53 -22.59 -11.00
N ILE A 329 0.41 -21.28 -11.24
CA ILE A 329 1.37 -20.53 -12.06
C ILE A 329 2.75 -20.48 -11.40
N ALA A 330 2.82 -20.19 -10.10
CA ALA A 330 4.09 -20.15 -9.36
C ALA A 330 4.83 -21.50 -9.42
N ASP A 331 4.10 -22.61 -9.34
CA ASP A 331 4.66 -23.97 -9.38
C ASP A 331 5.10 -24.40 -10.80
N SER A 332 4.50 -23.83 -11.85
CA SER A 332 4.73 -24.25 -13.25
C SER A 332 5.75 -23.39 -13.99
N VAL A 333 5.85 -22.10 -13.67
CA VAL A 333 6.81 -21.20 -14.29
C VAL A 333 8.20 -21.50 -13.74
N ARG A 334 9.11 -21.94 -14.62
CA ARG A 334 10.48 -22.25 -14.24
C ARG A 334 11.25 -20.98 -13.89
N VAL A 335 12.03 -21.05 -12.82
CA VAL A 335 13.05 -20.05 -12.51
C VAL A 335 14.17 -20.16 -13.54
N PRO A 336 14.49 -19.09 -14.29
CA PRO A 336 15.63 -19.08 -15.20
C PRO A 336 16.93 -19.35 -14.45
N LEU A 337 17.80 -20.18 -15.00
CA LEU A 337 19.13 -20.39 -14.45
C LEU A 337 19.98 -19.16 -14.74
N ALA A 338 20.67 -18.63 -13.73
CA ALA A 338 21.60 -17.53 -13.94
C ALA A 338 22.68 -17.94 -14.96
N THR A 339 22.72 -17.24 -16.09
CA THR A 339 23.79 -17.39 -17.07
C THR A 339 25.08 -16.90 -16.42
N ARG A 340 26.10 -17.77 -16.37
CA ARG A 340 27.44 -17.45 -15.85
C ARG A 340 28.13 -16.38 -16.70
#